data_AF-A0A2W4KK48-F1
#
_entry.id   AF-A0A2W4KK48-F1
#
_cell.length_a   1.000
_cell.length_b   1.000
_cell.length_c   1.000
_cell.angle_alpha   90.00
_cell.angle_beta   90.00
_cell.angle_gamma   90.00
#
_symmetry.space_group_name_H-M   'P 1'
#
loop_
_entity.id
_entity.type
_entity.pdbx_description
1 polymer ?
#
loop_
_entity_poly.entity_id
_entity_poly.type
_entity_poly.pdbx_seq_one_letter_code
_entity_poly.pdbx_strand_id
1 'polypeptide(L)'
;MSNGKNGWNRKSSGKIKSFTKSIFFARVRIITIEGVIERIDGIEKAAERLNHLQNLFSLQTNLATLEEKELFIKDIFGNDWKIFIKIKEPFEFFEGNDEIVGSHYNFRVVLESTKSPVYKSFEENFIESKSGDFGGFTLDFELEKAFDEQDGLLQINTLGNISIPLRFEIIATGRVIFPLIIRNVKNNDFFKLENMSDLQAGDKIIIDTENFSVLKNGENIIDKRSSGSVWLKSRGSSSFLVTDSSSGFDKNFISRVYFSNSML
;
A
#
# COMPACT_ATOMS: atom_id res chain seq x y z
N MET A 1 -35.55 -72.09 8.74
CA MET A 1 -36.60 -71.09 8.46
C MET A 1 -35.91 -69.82 8.01
N SER A 2 -36.30 -69.33 6.84
CA SER A 2 -35.73 -68.20 6.12
C SER A 2 -36.21 -66.84 6.65
N ASN A 3 -35.58 -65.80 6.09
CA ASN A 3 -35.91 -64.36 6.06
C ASN A 3 -34.90 -63.56 6.89
N GLY A 4 -33.92 -62.82 6.34
CA GLY A 4 -33.86 -62.14 5.05
C GLY A 4 -34.43 -60.73 5.19
N LYS A 5 -33.54 -59.71 5.28
CA LYS A 5 -33.61 -58.42 4.55
C LYS A 5 -32.53 -57.43 5.02
N ASN A 6 -31.57 -57.23 4.12
CA ASN A 6 -30.98 -55.98 3.62
C ASN A 6 -31.00 -54.71 4.48
N GLY A 7 -29.82 -54.14 4.66
CA GLY A 7 -29.60 -52.73 4.98
C GLY A 7 -28.15 -52.34 4.73
N TRP A 8 -27.76 -52.25 3.45
CA TRP A 8 -26.52 -51.57 3.05
C TRP A 8 -26.62 -50.11 3.50
N ASN A 9 -25.73 -49.65 4.38
CA ASN A 9 -25.45 -48.23 4.48
C ASN A 9 -23.95 -47.99 4.56
N ARG A 10 -23.44 -47.41 3.47
CA ARG A 10 -22.06 -47.00 3.25
C ARG A 10 -21.60 -46.10 4.41
N LYS A 11 -20.58 -46.52 5.15
CA LYS A 11 -19.73 -45.57 5.89
C LYS A 11 -18.95 -44.78 4.83
N SER A 12 -19.46 -43.61 4.47
CA SER A 12 -18.67 -42.60 3.77
C SER A 12 -17.54 -42.18 4.70
N SER A 13 -16.33 -42.68 4.43
CA SER A 13 -15.09 -42.15 4.97
C SER A 13 -14.87 -40.74 4.42
N GLY A 14 -15.60 -39.77 4.95
CA GLY A 14 -15.33 -38.36 4.72
C GLY A 14 -14.02 -38.00 5.40
N LYS A 15 -12.90 -38.17 4.69
CA LYS A 15 -11.67 -37.45 5.01
C LYS A 15 -12.01 -35.97 4.92
N ILE A 16 -12.24 -35.33 6.06
CA ILE A 16 -12.24 -33.88 6.18
C ILE A 16 -10.82 -33.47 5.84
N LYS A 17 -10.58 -33.14 4.56
CA LYS A 17 -9.38 -32.41 4.15
C LYS A 17 -9.54 -31.02 4.74
N SER A 18 -8.98 -30.80 5.92
CA SER A 18 -8.71 -29.44 6.39
C SER A 18 -7.72 -28.83 5.41
N PHE A 19 -8.24 -28.08 4.43
CA PHE A 19 -7.42 -27.14 3.70
C PHE A 19 -7.08 -26.02 4.67
N THR A 20 -6.02 -26.22 5.44
CA THR A 20 -5.29 -25.11 6.03
C THR A 20 -4.72 -24.35 4.83
N LYS A 21 -5.45 -23.35 4.33
CA LYS A 21 -4.86 -22.30 3.51
C LYS A 21 -3.77 -21.69 4.38
N SER A 22 -2.54 -22.14 4.21
CA SER A 22 -1.40 -21.36 4.68
C SER A 22 -1.54 -20.02 3.96
N ILE A 23 -1.84 -18.97 4.73
CA ILE A 23 -1.74 -17.60 4.26
C ILE A 23 -0.25 -17.42 4.00
N PHE A 24 0.20 -17.76 2.79
CA PHE A 24 1.53 -17.43 2.32
C PHE A 24 1.57 -15.91 2.22
N PHE A 25 1.92 -15.24 3.32
CA PHE A 25 2.45 -13.90 3.25
C PHE A 25 3.69 -14.02 2.36
N ALA A 26 3.63 -13.47 1.15
CA ALA A 26 4.83 -13.33 0.33
C ALA A 26 5.85 -12.58 1.18
N ARG A 27 6.95 -13.23 1.55
CA ARG A 27 8.01 -12.59 2.35
C ARG A 27 8.95 -11.80 1.47
N VAL A 28 9.09 -12.26 0.22
CA VAL A 28 9.94 -11.68 -0.81
C VAL A 28 9.23 -11.80 -2.16
N ARG A 29 9.53 -10.88 -3.08
CA ARG A 29 9.17 -10.93 -4.49
C ARG A 29 10.39 -11.28 -5.31
N ILE A 30 10.22 -12.22 -6.23
CA ILE A 30 11.21 -12.52 -7.26
C ILE A 30 10.79 -11.79 -8.53
N ILE A 31 11.72 -11.05 -9.12
CA ILE A 31 11.52 -10.30 -10.35
C ILE A 31 12.54 -10.82 -11.36
N THR A 32 12.06 -11.36 -12.46
CA THR A 32 12.90 -11.77 -13.59
C THR A 32 12.83 -10.68 -14.64
N ILE A 33 13.98 -10.10 -15.00
CA ILE A 33 14.11 -9.22 -16.15
C ILE A 33 14.70 -10.05 -17.28
N GLU A 34 13.97 -10.15 -18.38
CA GLU A 34 14.40 -10.80 -19.61
C GLU A 34 14.37 -9.77 -20.73
N GLY A 35 15.33 -9.86 -21.64
CA GLY A 35 15.40 -8.95 -22.76
C GLY A 35 16.30 -9.44 -23.89
N VAL A 36 16.26 -8.68 -24.97
CA VAL A 36 16.95 -8.97 -26.22
C VAL A 36 17.89 -7.82 -26.56
N ILE A 37 19.12 -8.15 -26.94
CA ILE A 37 20.12 -7.21 -27.47
C ILE A 37 20.26 -7.52 -28.96
N GLU A 38 19.68 -6.67 -29.80
CA GLU A 38 19.75 -6.83 -31.25
C GLU A 38 21.14 -6.46 -31.77
N ARG A 39 21.70 -7.28 -32.68
CA ARG A 39 23.03 -7.05 -33.29
C ARG A 39 22.96 -6.25 -34.61
N ILE A 40 22.07 -5.26 -34.68
CA ILE A 40 21.81 -4.47 -35.91
C ILE A 40 23.07 -3.77 -36.43
N ASP A 41 23.97 -3.38 -35.53
CA ASP A 41 25.16 -2.58 -35.80
C ASP A 41 26.47 -3.38 -35.69
N GLY A 42 26.37 -4.72 -35.66
CA GLY A 42 27.50 -5.66 -35.64
C GLY A 42 27.73 -6.35 -34.29
N ILE A 43 28.53 -7.43 -34.33
CA ILE A 43 28.80 -8.30 -33.16
C ILE A 43 29.57 -7.54 -32.07
N GLU A 44 30.54 -6.70 -32.44
CA GLU A 44 31.39 -5.96 -31.49
C GLU A 44 30.56 -4.98 -30.65
N LYS A 45 29.69 -4.17 -31.26
CA LYS A 45 28.82 -3.23 -30.55
C LYS A 45 27.77 -3.92 -29.69
N ALA A 46 27.29 -5.09 -30.11
CA ALA A 46 26.42 -5.91 -29.27
C ALA A 46 27.17 -6.47 -28.05
N ALA A 47 28.43 -6.87 -28.21
CA ALA A 47 29.28 -7.31 -27.12
C ALA A 47 29.60 -6.17 -26.13
N GLU A 48 29.80 -4.94 -26.60
CA GLU A 48 29.95 -3.76 -25.73
C GLU A 48 28.69 -3.52 -24.88
N ARG A 49 27.50 -3.58 -25.49
CA ARG A 49 26.21 -3.46 -24.78
C ARG A 49 26.01 -4.58 -23.77
N LEU A 50 26.40 -5.80 -24.12
CA LEU A 50 26.38 -6.95 -23.22
C LEU A 50 27.33 -6.75 -22.03
N ASN A 51 28.57 -6.32 -22.27
CA ASN A 51 29.54 -6.00 -21.22
C ASN A 51 29.05 -4.87 -20.32
N HIS A 52 28.37 -3.87 -20.88
CA HIS A 52 27.77 -2.80 -20.09
C HIS A 52 26.67 -3.32 -19.17
N LEU A 53 25.75 -4.16 -19.67
CA LEU A 53 24.72 -4.80 -18.86
C LEU A 53 25.33 -5.70 -17.79
N GLN A 54 26.32 -6.50 -18.16
CA GLN A 54 27.09 -7.30 -17.20
C GLN A 54 27.65 -6.40 -16.12
N ASN A 55 28.33 -5.29 -16.43
CA ASN A 55 28.86 -4.35 -15.44
C ASN A 55 27.80 -3.73 -14.53
N LEU A 56 26.63 -3.41 -15.09
CA LEU A 56 25.50 -2.87 -14.33
C LEU A 56 24.98 -3.88 -13.29
N PHE A 57 25.03 -5.17 -13.60
CA PHE A 57 24.58 -6.27 -12.74
C PHE A 57 25.73 -7.05 -12.03
N SER A 58 27.00 -6.84 -12.38
CA SER A 58 28.15 -7.64 -11.90
C SER A 58 28.85 -7.04 -10.68
N LEU A 59 28.56 -5.78 -10.34
CA LEU A 59 28.95 -5.15 -9.07
C LEU A 59 28.34 -5.81 -7.82
N GLN A 60 27.62 -6.91 -8.01
CA GLN A 60 26.85 -7.63 -7.00
C GLN A 60 27.29 -9.11 -6.85
N THR A 61 28.49 -9.45 -7.32
CA THR A 61 29.03 -10.84 -7.31
C THR A 61 29.29 -11.42 -5.91
N ASN A 62 29.49 -10.59 -4.88
CA ASN A 62 29.51 -11.08 -3.50
C ASN A 62 28.13 -10.93 -2.87
N LEU A 63 27.40 -12.05 -2.78
CA LEU A 63 26.06 -12.12 -2.19
C LEU A 63 26.01 -11.57 -0.75
N ALA A 64 27.13 -11.54 -0.03
CA ALA A 64 27.24 -11.01 1.33
C ALA A 64 27.39 -9.47 1.39
N THR A 65 27.73 -8.80 0.28
CA THR A 65 27.93 -7.33 0.19
C THR A 65 26.96 -6.68 -0.80
N LEU A 66 25.84 -7.32 -1.11
CA LEU A 66 24.84 -6.81 -2.04
C LEU A 66 24.23 -5.51 -1.53
N GLU A 67 24.58 -4.40 -2.20
CA GLU A 67 23.88 -3.14 -1.99
C GLU A 67 22.44 -3.24 -2.48
N GLU A 68 21.51 -2.91 -1.59
CA GLU A 68 20.11 -2.71 -1.93
C GLU A 68 19.98 -1.55 -2.92
N LYS A 69 19.22 -1.76 -3.99
CA LYS A 69 18.92 -0.74 -5.01
C LYS A 69 17.40 -0.58 -5.13
N GLU A 70 16.96 0.62 -5.51
CA GLU A 70 15.57 0.85 -5.92
C GLU A 70 15.41 0.50 -7.39
N LEU A 71 14.48 -0.41 -7.69
CA LEU A 71 14.02 -0.68 -9.04
C LEU A 71 12.78 0.14 -9.33
N PHE A 72 12.83 0.89 -10.43
CA PHE A 72 11.71 1.66 -10.94
C PHE A 72 11.09 0.93 -12.14
N ILE A 73 9.77 0.76 -12.11
CA ILE A 73 9.02 0.08 -13.16
C ILE A 73 7.85 0.97 -13.56
N LYS A 74 7.72 1.24 -14.86
CA LYS A 74 6.50 1.82 -15.42
C LYS A 74 5.58 0.68 -15.87
N ASP A 75 4.35 0.67 -15.37
CA ASP A 75 3.37 -0.33 -15.79
C ASP A 75 2.77 -0.01 -17.17
N ILE A 76 1.93 -0.93 -17.68
CA ILE A 76 1.26 -0.79 -18.98
C ILE A 76 0.28 0.39 -19.05
N PHE A 77 -0.12 0.95 -17.91
CA PHE A 77 -1.00 2.10 -17.81
C PHE A 77 -0.22 3.41 -17.59
N GLY A 78 1.11 3.33 -17.57
CA GLY A 78 2.00 4.48 -17.38
C GLY A 78 2.26 4.88 -15.93
N ASN A 79 1.81 4.09 -14.94
CA ASN A 79 2.09 4.39 -13.53
C ASN A 79 3.51 3.97 -13.14
N ASP A 80 4.14 4.80 -12.33
CA ASP A 80 5.51 4.57 -11.85
C ASP A 80 5.51 3.90 -10.47
N TRP A 81 6.17 2.75 -10.42
CA TRP A 81 6.29 1.88 -9.25
C TRP A 81 7.74 1.74 -8.84
N LYS A 82 7.97 1.64 -7.53
CA LYS A 82 9.29 1.36 -6.95
C LYS A 82 9.27 0.16 -6.02
N ILE A 83 10.36 -0.59 -6.01
CA ILE A 83 10.61 -1.68 -5.06
C ILE A 83 12.11 -1.78 -4.74
N PHE A 84 12.43 -2.05 -3.48
CA PHE A 84 13.82 -2.31 -3.07
C PHE A 84 14.21 -3.74 -3.38
N ILE A 85 15.32 -3.91 -4.09
CA ILE A 85 15.79 -5.20 -4.61
C ILE A 85 17.29 -5.39 -4.43
N LYS A 86 17.70 -6.65 -4.54
CA LYS A 86 19.08 -7.08 -4.73
C LYS A 86 19.12 -8.15 -5.83
N ILE A 87 20.28 -8.38 -6.42
CA ILE A 87 20.48 -9.53 -7.31
C ILE A 87 20.39 -10.83 -6.50
N LYS A 88 19.65 -11.78 -7.05
CA LYS A 88 19.49 -13.13 -6.51
C LYS A 88 20.26 -14.16 -7.33
N GLU A 89 20.06 -14.15 -8.64
CA GLU A 89 20.81 -14.99 -9.58
C GLU A 89 21.67 -14.07 -10.46
N PRO A 90 22.91 -14.47 -10.74
CA PRO A 90 23.82 -13.67 -11.56
C PRO A 90 23.24 -13.41 -12.95
N PHE A 91 23.76 -12.38 -13.62
CA PHE A 91 23.40 -12.08 -15.00
C PHE A 91 23.74 -13.25 -15.92
N GLU A 92 22.73 -13.76 -16.63
CA GLU A 92 22.85 -14.83 -17.61
C GLU A 92 22.59 -14.27 -19.01
N PHE A 93 23.32 -14.77 -20.01
CA PHE A 93 23.04 -14.48 -21.41
C PHE A 93 23.29 -15.71 -22.28
N PHE A 94 22.57 -15.78 -23.39
CA PHE A 94 22.68 -16.85 -24.38
C PHE A 94 22.42 -16.29 -25.78
N GLU A 95 22.93 -16.98 -26.80
CA GLU A 95 22.64 -16.62 -28.17
C GLU A 95 21.20 -17.00 -28.53
N GLY A 96 20.50 -16.09 -29.22
CA GLY A 96 19.15 -16.33 -29.71
C GLY A 96 19.10 -17.48 -30.71
N ASN A 97 18.15 -18.41 -30.51
CA ASN A 97 18.03 -19.64 -31.29
C ASN A 97 16.97 -19.50 -32.39
N ASP A 98 17.00 -18.40 -33.12
CA ASP A 98 16.23 -18.27 -34.35
C ASP A 98 16.96 -19.00 -35.48
N GLU A 99 16.19 -19.55 -36.43
CA GLU A 99 16.71 -20.21 -37.65
C GLU A 99 17.66 -19.30 -38.46
N ILE A 100 17.66 -18.00 -38.16
CA ILE A 100 18.63 -16.99 -38.56
C ILE A 100 19.68 -16.87 -37.44
N VAL A 101 20.76 -17.61 -37.58
CA VAL A 101 21.93 -17.65 -36.70
C VAL A 101 22.30 -16.26 -36.15
N GLY A 102 22.28 -16.11 -34.83
CA GLY A 102 23.06 -15.10 -34.11
C GLY A 102 22.69 -13.64 -34.33
N SER A 103 21.43 -13.32 -34.63
CA SER A 103 20.98 -11.93 -34.83
C SER A 103 20.84 -11.13 -33.53
N HIS A 104 20.78 -11.80 -32.38
CA HIS A 104 20.58 -11.17 -31.07
C HIS A 104 21.18 -12.00 -29.91
N TYR A 105 21.42 -11.33 -28.78
CA TYR A 105 21.63 -11.99 -27.49
C TYR A 105 20.36 -11.90 -26.66
N ASN A 106 20.00 -12.99 -26.00
CA ASN A 106 19.00 -12.97 -24.93
C ASN A 106 19.72 -12.87 -23.59
N PHE A 107 19.17 -12.08 -22.68
CA PHE A 107 19.68 -11.97 -21.32
C PHE A 107 18.59 -12.17 -20.29
N ARG A 108 19.00 -12.62 -19.10
CA ARG A 108 18.15 -12.85 -17.95
C ARG A 108 18.85 -12.41 -16.67
N VAL A 109 18.12 -11.69 -15.83
CA VAL A 109 18.54 -11.31 -14.48
C VAL A 109 17.42 -11.62 -13.51
N VAL A 110 17.76 -12.23 -12.37
CA VAL A 110 16.80 -12.49 -11.30
C VAL A 110 17.12 -11.64 -10.08
N LEU A 111 16.14 -10.86 -9.67
CA LEU A 111 16.18 -9.94 -8.55
C LEU A 111 15.25 -10.43 -7.45
N GLU A 112 15.58 -10.11 -6.21
CA GLU A 112 14.77 -10.41 -5.04
C GLU A 112 14.52 -9.15 -4.22
N SER A 113 13.28 -8.94 -3.81
CA SER A 113 12.95 -7.84 -2.92
C SER A 113 13.56 -8.03 -1.54
N THR A 114 14.13 -6.98 -0.97
CA THR A 114 14.87 -7.03 0.30
C THR A 114 14.00 -6.75 1.53
N LYS A 115 13.15 -5.72 1.46
CA LYS A 115 12.33 -5.25 2.60
C LYS A 115 10.90 -5.75 2.56
N SER A 116 10.29 -5.71 1.38
CA SER A 116 8.87 -5.99 1.19
C SER A 116 8.63 -6.48 -0.23
N PRO A 117 7.74 -7.45 -0.46
CA PRO A 117 7.36 -7.89 -1.81
C PRO A 117 6.44 -6.88 -2.51
N VAL A 118 6.20 -5.71 -1.94
CA VAL A 118 5.18 -4.75 -2.38
C VAL A 118 5.83 -3.64 -3.20
N TYR A 119 5.27 -3.38 -4.38
CA TYR A 119 5.56 -2.16 -5.14
C TYR A 119 4.85 -0.98 -4.48
N LYS A 120 5.55 0.14 -4.33
CA LYS A 120 4.97 1.41 -3.87
C LYS A 120 4.96 2.43 -5.00
N SER A 121 4.01 3.35 -5.00
CA SER A 121 4.07 4.52 -5.88
C SER A 121 5.31 5.36 -5.59
N PHE A 122 5.82 6.02 -6.64
CA PHE A 122 6.95 6.93 -6.49
C PHE A 122 6.61 8.08 -5.54
N GLU A 123 5.51 8.77 -5.83
CA GLU A 123 5.00 9.90 -5.05
C GLU A 123 4.06 9.45 -3.94
N GLU A 124 4.08 10.20 -2.84
CA GLU A 124 3.08 10.13 -1.80
C GLU A 124 1.89 10.99 -2.21
N ASN A 125 0.71 10.41 -2.22
CA ASN A 125 -0.53 11.13 -2.45
C ASN A 125 -0.99 11.74 -1.14
N PHE A 126 -1.63 12.90 -1.20
CA PHE A 126 -2.28 13.48 -0.04
C PHE A 126 -3.68 13.99 -0.37
N ILE A 127 -4.55 13.97 0.63
CA ILE A 127 -5.90 14.52 0.59
C ILE A 127 -6.09 15.33 1.86
N GLU A 128 -6.55 16.56 1.71
CA GLU A 128 -6.91 17.45 2.81
C GLU A 128 -8.42 17.43 3.00
N SER A 129 -8.88 17.53 4.25
CA SER A 129 -10.29 17.67 4.56
C SER A 129 -10.79 18.99 3.98
N LYS A 130 -11.92 18.94 3.27
CA LYS A 130 -12.54 20.16 2.77
C LYS A 130 -13.27 20.82 3.93
N SER A 131 -12.88 22.03 4.28
CA SER A 131 -13.74 22.93 5.05
C SER A 131 -14.88 23.37 4.13
N GLY A 132 -16.08 22.86 4.36
CA GLY A 132 -17.27 23.40 3.70
C GLY A 132 -17.60 24.77 4.29
N ASP A 133 -17.27 25.85 3.59
CA ASP A 133 -18.09 27.06 3.70
C ASP A 133 -19.43 26.75 3.02
N PHE A 134 -20.51 26.71 3.80
CA PHE A 134 -21.87 26.57 3.30
C PHE A 134 -22.22 27.77 2.40
N GLY A 135 -22.01 27.61 1.10
CA GLY A 135 -22.57 28.48 0.07
C GLY A 135 -23.97 28.00 -0.27
N GLY A 136 -24.99 28.71 0.22
CA GLY A 136 -26.38 28.41 -0.07
C GLY A 136 -26.69 28.40 -1.57
N PHE A 137 -27.57 27.49 -1.97
CA PHE A 137 -28.38 27.64 -3.17
C PHE A 137 -29.83 27.66 -2.74
N THR A 138 -30.48 28.81 -2.91
CA THR A 138 -31.93 28.94 -2.89
C THR A 138 -32.44 28.31 -4.19
N LEU A 139 -33.18 27.21 -4.07
CA LEU A 139 -34.03 26.68 -5.13
C LEU A 139 -35.45 26.55 -4.54
N ASP A 140 -36.42 27.16 -5.22
CA ASP A 140 -37.82 27.34 -4.81
C ASP A 140 -38.65 26.03 -4.84
N PHE A 141 -38.16 24.96 -4.23
CA PHE A 141 -38.96 23.77 -3.97
C PHE A 141 -38.44 23.04 -2.72
N GLU A 142 -39.33 22.84 -1.76
CA GLU A 142 -39.08 22.10 -0.51
C GLU A 142 -38.72 20.64 -0.82
N LEU A 143 -37.42 20.35 -0.87
CA LEU A 143 -36.92 19.00 -0.68
C LEU A 143 -36.72 18.77 0.82
N GLU A 144 -37.65 18.05 1.46
CA GLU A 144 -37.45 17.51 2.79
C GLU A 144 -36.25 16.55 2.77
N LYS A 145 -35.10 17.06 3.25
CA LYS A 145 -33.79 16.43 3.43
C LYS A 145 -32.91 16.34 2.17
N ALA A 146 -32.11 17.39 1.98
CA ALA A 146 -30.78 17.25 1.42
C ALA A 146 -29.97 16.23 2.25
N PHE A 147 -29.29 15.29 1.59
CA PHE A 147 -28.34 14.38 2.24
C PHE A 147 -27.10 15.19 2.65
N ASP A 148 -26.81 15.22 3.95
CA ASP A 148 -25.71 15.97 4.54
C ASP A 148 -24.34 15.55 3.96
N GLU A 149 -23.66 16.47 3.26
CA GLU A 149 -22.21 16.41 3.11
C GLU A 149 -21.60 16.63 4.50
N GLN A 150 -20.95 15.61 5.06
CA GLN A 150 -20.33 15.70 6.38
C GLN A 150 -19.00 16.47 6.29
N ASP A 151 -18.95 17.62 6.95
CA ASP A 151 -17.70 18.35 7.23
C ASP A 151 -16.68 17.39 7.89
N GLY A 152 -15.40 17.46 7.50
CA GLY A 152 -14.34 16.59 8.05
C GLY A 152 -14.24 15.19 7.47
N LEU A 153 -14.94 14.90 6.36
CA LEU A 153 -14.84 13.63 5.65
C LEU A 153 -13.63 13.59 4.70
N LEU A 154 -12.70 12.68 4.96
CA LEU A 154 -11.57 12.36 4.08
C LEU A 154 -11.92 11.15 3.21
N GLN A 155 -12.19 11.38 1.93
CA GLN A 155 -12.42 10.31 0.96
C GLN A 155 -11.11 9.92 0.28
N ILE A 156 -10.69 8.67 0.44
CA ILE A 156 -9.44 8.14 -0.09
C ILE A 156 -9.73 7.10 -1.16
N ASN A 157 -9.18 7.30 -2.35
CA ASN A 157 -9.18 6.30 -3.41
C ASN A 157 -7.75 5.82 -3.64
N THR A 158 -7.50 4.57 -3.25
CA THR A 158 -6.19 3.94 -3.38
C THR A 158 -6.14 3.08 -4.63
N LEU A 159 -5.02 3.17 -5.36
CA LEU A 159 -4.71 2.27 -6.47
C LEU A 159 -3.93 1.06 -5.93
N GLY A 160 -4.31 -0.12 -6.40
CA GLY A 160 -3.65 -1.37 -6.05
C GLY A 160 -4.56 -2.41 -5.41
N ASN A 161 -4.01 -3.60 -5.22
CA ASN A 161 -4.75 -4.79 -4.81
C ASN A 161 -4.58 -5.13 -3.33
N ILE A 162 -3.85 -4.33 -2.54
CA ILE A 162 -3.61 -4.55 -1.12
C ILE A 162 -4.07 -3.38 -0.25
N SER A 163 -4.16 -3.64 1.05
CA SER A 163 -4.43 -2.59 2.02
C SER A 163 -3.15 -1.82 2.35
N ILE A 164 -3.21 -0.50 2.27
CA ILE A 164 -2.06 0.39 2.48
C ILE A 164 -2.15 1.10 3.83
N PRO A 165 -1.01 1.31 4.52
CA PRO A 165 -0.97 2.18 5.69
C PRO A 165 -1.25 3.63 5.27
N LEU A 166 -1.86 4.38 6.19
CA LEU A 166 -2.16 5.80 6.07
C LEU A 166 -1.36 6.61 7.10
N ARG A 167 -0.92 7.81 6.73
CA ARG A 167 -0.39 8.79 7.68
C ARG A 167 -1.36 9.94 7.79
N PHE A 168 -1.92 10.16 8.97
CA PHE A 168 -2.81 11.30 9.23
C PHE A 168 -2.01 12.45 9.85
N GLU A 169 -2.26 13.65 9.38
CA GLU A 169 -1.76 14.90 9.94
C GLU A 169 -2.97 15.75 10.34
N ILE A 170 -3.02 16.16 11.60
CA ILE A 170 -4.10 16.98 12.13
C ILE A 170 -3.47 18.27 12.65
N ILE A 171 -3.84 19.40 12.05
CA ILE A 171 -3.33 20.72 12.38
C ILE A 171 -4.45 21.49 13.07
N ALA A 172 -4.26 21.86 14.33
CA ALA A 172 -5.23 22.65 15.07
C ALA A 172 -5.29 24.09 14.50
N THR A 173 -6.47 24.52 14.07
CA THR A 173 -6.77 25.91 13.68
C THR A 173 -7.41 26.68 14.83
N GLY A 174 -8.01 25.96 15.77
CA GLY A 174 -8.58 26.46 17.02
C GLY A 174 -8.29 25.50 18.17
N ARG A 175 -9.12 25.53 19.20
CA ARG A 175 -9.00 24.62 20.34
C ARG A 175 -9.59 23.26 19.99
N VAL A 176 -8.78 22.20 20.03
CA VAL A 176 -9.24 20.81 19.79
C VAL A 176 -9.37 20.10 21.12
N ILE A 177 -10.57 19.58 21.42
CA ILE A 177 -10.86 18.97 22.72
C ILE A 177 -10.86 17.45 22.59
N PHE A 178 -10.12 16.76 23.45
CA PHE A 178 -10.01 15.30 23.39
C PHE A 178 -11.28 14.60 23.95
N PRO A 179 -11.68 13.43 23.41
CA PRO A 179 -10.90 12.58 22.52
C PRO A 179 -10.91 13.01 21.05
N LEU A 180 -9.75 12.85 20.41
CA LEU A 180 -9.60 12.96 18.97
C LEU A 180 -9.77 11.56 18.37
N ILE A 181 -10.72 11.39 17.46
CA ILE A 181 -11.11 10.11 16.89
C ILE A 181 -11.05 10.22 15.36
N ILE A 182 -10.33 9.29 14.75
CA ILE A 182 -10.37 9.05 13.29
C ILE A 182 -11.12 7.74 13.08
N ARG A 183 -12.23 7.76 12.36
CA ARG A 183 -13.09 6.60 12.14
C ARG A 183 -13.27 6.32 10.67
N ASN A 184 -13.04 5.08 10.25
CA ASN A 184 -13.46 4.61 8.94
C ASN A 184 -14.99 4.44 8.93
N VAL A 185 -15.67 5.16 8.05
CA VAL A 185 -17.14 5.21 7.99
C VAL A 185 -17.75 3.87 7.58
N LYS A 186 -17.03 3.08 6.77
CA LYS A 186 -17.55 1.85 6.17
C LYS A 186 -17.52 0.66 7.13
N ASN A 187 -16.38 0.44 7.80
CA ASN A 187 -16.18 -0.73 8.66
C ASN A 187 -16.16 -0.39 10.16
N ASN A 188 -16.29 0.90 10.51
CA ASN A 188 -16.32 1.40 11.87
C ASN A 188 -15.00 1.22 12.67
N ASP A 189 -13.92 0.84 11.99
CA ASP A 189 -12.57 0.83 12.55
C ASP A 189 -12.18 2.25 12.96
N PHE A 190 -11.51 2.40 14.09
CA PHE A 190 -11.13 3.73 14.59
C PHE A 190 -9.73 3.76 15.19
N PHE A 191 -9.13 4.95 15.14
CA PHE A 191 -7.96 5.33 15.91
C PHE A 191 -8.36 6.46 16.84
N LYS A 192 -8.06 6.33 18.14
CA LYS A 192 -8.48 7.30 19.14
C LYS A 192 -7.33 7.70 20.05
N LEU A 193 -7.20 9.01 20.26
CA LEU A 193 -6.33 9.61 21.27
C LEU A 193 -7.17 10.12 22.44
N GLU A 194 -6.75 9.79 23.66
CA GLU A 194 -7.41 10.15 24.92
C GLU A 194 -6.42 10.73 25.93
N ASN A 195 -6.96 11.36 26.98
CA ASN A 195 -6.19 11.81 28.15
C ASN A 195 -5.01 12.75 27.80
N MET A 196 -5.26 13.65 26.85
CA MET A 196 -4.33 14.70 26.46
C MET A 196 -4.86 16.07 26.84
N SER A 197 -3.96 17.01 27.09
CA SER A 197 -4.31 18.43 27.11
C SER A 197 -4.77 18.86 25.72
N ASP A 198 -5.83 19.67 25.67
CA ASP A 198 -6.37 20.25 24.43
C ASP A 198 -5.28 20.84 23.55
N LEU A 199 -5.44 20.66 22.23
CA LEU A 199 -4.56 21.31 21.26
C LEU A 199 -4.91 22.78 21.14
N GLN A 200 -3.89 23.61 20.99
CA GLN A 200 -4.06 25.02 20.67
C GLN A 200 -3.82 25.26 19.18
N ALA A 201 -4.29 26.39 18.65
CA ALA A 201 -4.05 26.76 17.27
C ALA A 201 -2.53 26.70 16.94
N GLY A 202 -2.18 26.02 15.85
CA GLY A 202 -0.80 25.76 15.42
C GLY A 202 -0.22 24.43 15.91
N ASP A 203 -0.83 23.78 16.91
CA ASP A 203 -0.41 22.43 17.32
C ASP A 203 -0.68 21.41 16.20
N LYS A 204 0.21 20.42 16.11
CA LYS A 204 0.19 19.40 15.07
C LYS A 204 0.26 18.01 15.67
N ILE A 205 -0.62 17.13 15.22
CA ILE A 205 -0.60 15.69 15.49
C ILE A 205 -0.27 14.93 14.20
N ILE A 206 0.66 13.99 14.27
CA ILE A 206 0.98 13.06 13.18
C ILE A 206 0.73 11.65 13.68
N ILE A 207 -0.14 10.89 13.01
CA ILE A 207 -0.38 9.48 13.26
C ILE A 207 0.12 8.71 12.04
N ASP A 208 1.22 7.99 12.20
CA ASP A 208 1.83 7.19 11.14
C ASP A 208 1.57 5.70 11.40
N THR A 209 0.71 5.10 10.57
CA THR A 209 0.35 3.68 10.69
C THR A 209 1.36 2.73 10.07
N GLU A 210 2.28 3.21 9.23
CA GLU A 210 3.38 2.41 8.71
C GLU A 210 4.45 2.21 9.79
N ASN A 211 4.82 3.31 10.46
CA ASN A 211 5.84 3.31 11.52
C ASN A 211 5.27 3.05 12.91
N PHE A 212 3.95 2.87 13.04
CA PHE A 212 3.25 2.70 14.31
C PHE A 212 3.60 3.80 15.33
N SER A 213 3.60 5.07 14.89
CA SER A 213 4.00 6.21 15.70
C SER A 213 2.92 7.28 15.80
N VAL A 214 2.91 8.01 16.91
CA VAL A 214 2.06 9.19 17.12
C VAL A 214 2.92 10.31 17.67
N LEU A 215 2.94 11.45 16.99
CA LEU A 215 3.73 12.61 17.38
C LEU A 215 2.83 13.83 17.61
N LYS A 216 3.08 14.58 18.69
CA LYS A 216 2.57 15.95 18.90
C LYS A 216 3.73 16.92 18.78
N ASN A 217 3.71 17.82 17.80
CA ASN A 217 4.77 18.80 17.57
C ASN A 217 6.20 18.18 17.52
N GLY A 218 6.31 16.93 17.08
CA GLY A 218 7.56 16.16 17.04
C GLY A 218 7.84 15.25 18.25
N GLU A 219 7.09 15.40 19.34
CA GLU A 219 7.24 14.56 20.55
C GLU A 219 6.35 13.32 20.48
N ASN A 220 6.88 12.16 20.88
CA ASN A 220 6.14 10.91 20.86
C ASN A 220 5.09 10.85 21.98
N ILE A 221 3.84 10.59 21.59
CA ILE A 221 2.66 10.52 22.48
C ILE A 221 1.85 9.24 22.24
N ILE A 222 2.49 8.17 21.78
CA ILE A 222 1.82 6.89 21.47
C ILE A 222 1.10 6.28 22.68
N ASP A 223 1.54 6.60 23.90
CA ASP A 223 0.92 6.16 25.16
C ASP A 223 -0.50 6.73 25.36
N LYS A 224 -0.85 7.80 24.64
CA LYS A 224 -2.19 8.43 24.65
C LYS A 224 -3.21 7.72 23.77
N ARG A 225 -2.78 6.69 23.04
CA ARG A 225 -3.65 5.87 22.19
C ARG A 225 -4.60 5.03 23.05
N SER A 226 -5.91 5.17 22.79
CA SER A 226 -6.94 4.42 23.48
C SER A 226 -6.90 2.92 23.17
N SER A 227 -7.24 2.10 24.16
CA SER A 227 -7.43 0.66 23.98
C SER A 227 -8.52 0.37 22.95
N GLY A 228 -8.28 -0.59 22.07
CA GLY A 228 -9.20 -0.92 20.96
C GLY A 228 -8.98 -0.09 19.69
N SER A 229 -8.12 0.95 19.73
CA SER A 229 -7.71 1.64 18.50
C SER A 229 -6.98 0.70 17.55
N VAL A 230 -7.29 0.78 16.26
CA VAL A 230 -6.61 0.06 15.19
C VAL A 230 -5.77 1.02 14.35
N TRP A 231 -4.67 0.51 13.81
CA TRP A 231 -3.87 1.26 12.85
C TRP A 231 -4.59 1.26 11.51
N LEU A 232 -5.19 2.39 11.17
CA LEU A 232 -6.07 2.55 10.02
C LEU A 232 -5.34 2.31 8.71
N LYS A 233 -6.02 1.59 7.81
CA LYS A 233 -5.53 1.27 6.47
C LYS A 233 -6.64 1.50 5.46
N SER A 234 -6.27 1.69 4.20
CA SER A 234 -7.23 1.83 3.09
C SER A 234 -6.98 0.77 2.03
N ARG A 235 -8.05 0.37 1.32
CA ARG A 235 -7.98 -0.46 0.10
C ARG A 235 -9.15 -0.10 -0.81
N GLY A 236 -8.86 0.28 -2.05
CA GLY A 236 -9.86 0.85 -2.95
C GLY A 236 -10.38 2.18 -2.39
N SER A 237 -11.70 2.35 -2.35
CA SER A 237 -12.37 3.53 -1.80
C SER A 237 -12.68 3.37 -0.32
N SER A 238 -12.23 4.32 0.50
CA SER A 238 -12.48 4.37 1.95
C SER A 238 -12.71 5.82 2.38
N SER A 239 -13.65 6.03 3.30
CA SER A 239 -13.95 7.35 3.85
C SER A 239 -13.64 7.38 5.34
N PHE A 240 -12.95 8.41 5.79
CA PHE A 240 -12.58 8.60 7.19
C PHE A 240 -13.18 9.89 7.71
N LEU A 241 -13.77 9.83 8.90
CA LEU A 241 -14.28 10.97 9.62
C LEU A 241 -13.33 11.29 10.78
N VAL A 242 -12.91 12.53 10.89
CA VAL A 242 -12.10 13.02 12.02
C VAL A 242 -12.99 13.88 12.91
N THR A 243 -13.07 13.52 14.19
CA THR A 243 -13.90 14.23 15.17
C THR A 243 -13.11 14.47 16.45
N ASP A 244 -13.35 15.61 17.08
CA ASP A 244 -12.95 15.86 18.46
C ASP A 244 -14.17 15.76 19.39
N SER A 245 -14.05 16.11 20.66
CA SER A 245 -15.18 16.09 21.60
C SER A 245 -16.08 17.32 21.52
N SER A 246 -15.75 18.30 20.67
CA SER A 246 -16.58 19.48 20.50
C SER A 246 -17.82 19.10 19.69
N SER A 247 -18.94 19.76 19.93
CA SER A 247 -20.24 19.44 19.30
C SER A 247 -20.32 19.84 17.82
N GLY A 248 -19.19 20.02 17.14
CA GLY A 248 -19.10 20.42 15.75
C GLY A 248 -17.96 19.71 15.02
N PHE A 249 -18.20 19.36 13.77
CA PHE A 249 -17.22 18.79 12.85
C PHE A 249 -16.16 19.84 12.45
N ASP A 250 -14.90 19.40 12.24
CA ASP A 250 -13.78 20.02 11.50
C ASP A 250 -13.54 21.56 11.58
N LYS A 251 -14.14 22.28 12.55
CA LYS A 251 -13.97 23.74 12.67
C LYS A 251 -12.67 24.16 13.33
N ASN A 252 -12.14 23.30 14.19
CA ASN A 252 -10.99 23.61 15.05
C ASN A 252 -9.69 22.97 14.56
N PHE A 253 -9.72 22.22 13.46
CA PHE A 253 -8.54 21.59 12.89
C PHE A 253 -8.72 21.33 11.39
N ILE A 254 -7.60 21.17 10.70
CA ILE A 254 -7.52 20.67 9.33
C ILE A 254 -6.92 19.27 9.40
N SER A 255 -7.53 18.33 8.69
CA SER A 255 -7.05 16.96 8.63
C SER A 255 -6.48 16.67 7.25
N ARG A 256 -5.29 16.07 7.19
CA ARG A 256 -4.70 15.56 5.95
C ARG A 256 -4.41 14.09 6.11
N VAL A 257 -4.55 13.36 5.03
CA VAL A 257 -4.12 11.97 4.97
C VAL A 257 -3.15 11.79 3.82
N TYR A 258 -2.04 11.12 4.11
CA TYR A 258 -0.96 10.82 3.20
C TYR A 258 -0.89 9.32 2.99
N PHE A 259 -0.63 8.90 1.75
CA PHE A 259 -0.54 7.49 1.40
C PHE A 259 0.23 7.24 0.10
N SER A 260 0.92 6.10 0.04
CA SER A 260 1.50 5.60 -1.21
C SER A 260 0.67 4.44 -1.73
N ASN A 261 0.23 4.54 -2.98
CA ASN A 261 -0.43 3.42 -3.65
C ASN A 261 0.50 2.22 -3.65
N SER A 262 -0.05 1.02 -3.48
CA SER A 262 0.78 -0.17 -3.32
C SER A 262 0.17 -1.39 -3.99
N MET A 263 1.03 -2.22 -4.59
CA MET A 263 0.63 -3.41 -5.34
C MET A 263 1.47 -4.63 -4.96
N LEU A 264 0.79 -5.78 -4.81
CA LEU A 264 1.37 -7.13 -4.90
C LEU A 264 1.24 -7.67 -6.32
#